data_AF-A0A813IM87-F1
#
_entry.id   AF-A0A813IM87-F1
#
_cell.length_a   1.000
_cell.length_b   1.000
_cell.length_c   1.000
_cell.angle_alpha   90.00
_cell.angle_beta   90.00
_cell.angle_gamma   90.00
#
_symmetry.space_group_name_H-M   'P 1'
#
loop_
_entity.id
_entity.type
_entity.pdbx_description
1 polymer ?
#
loop_
_entity_poly.entity_id
_entity_poly.type
_entity_poly.pdbx_seq_one_letter_code
_entity_poly.pdbx_strand_id
1 'polypeptide(L)'
;EKLEEGEQVDNYAHKLRLQGSGSITLAYCSASAPGMRACPRCGVLIEYGGACKHFSCALCQHRFCWLCLRTEAQHTDASHNWQVAQCCTAAPVQTVIPHM
;
A
#
# COMPACT_ATOMS: atom_id res chain seq x y z
N GLU A 1 13.70 2.83 33.53
CA GLU A 1 14.49 3.82 32.77
C GLU A 1 13.57 4.73 31.99
N LYS A 2 13.91 6.02 31.99
CA LYS A 2 13.15 7.09 31.35
C LYS A 2 13.35 7.05 29.84
N LEU A 3 12.28 7.17 29.07
CA LEU A 3 12.34 7.59 27.67
C LEU A 3 11.77 9.01 27.63
N GLU A 4 12.65 10.01 27.57
CA GLU A 4 12.29 11.42 27.43
C GLU A 4 12.60 11.87 25.99
N GLU A 5 11.58 12.52 25.39
CA GLU A 5 11.58 13.52 24.31
C GLU A 5 12.55 13.33 23.13
N GLY A 6 12.07 12.65 22.09
CA GLY A 6 12.76 12.47 20.81
C GLY A 6 11.97 11.61 19.81
N GLU A 7 10.68 11.88 19.67
CA GLU A 7 9.72 11.12 18.87
C GLU A 7 9.87 11.39 17.36
N GLN A 8 10.94 10.85 16.76
CA GLN A 8 11.16 10.82 15.29
C GLN A 8 11.60 9.44 14.77
N VAL A 9 11.54 8.42 15.63
CA VAL A 9 12.15 7.10 15.36
C VAL A 9 11.24 6.19 14.52
N ASP A 10 9.96 6.53 14.38
CA ASP A 10 8.95 5.77 13.65
C ASP A 10 8.88 6.14 12.16
N ASN A 11 8.93 7.43 11.81
CA ASN A 11 8.73 7.90 10.44
C ASN A 11 9.85 7.46 9.49
N TYR A 12 11.11 7.61 9.92
CA TYR A 12 12.27 7.25 9.10
C TYR A 12 12.42 5.74 8.97
N ALA A 13 12.19 5.00 10.05
CA ALA A 13 12.18 3.54 10.04
C ALA A 13 11.06 2.99 9.14
N HIS A 14 9.87 3.60 9.18
CA HIS A 14 8.77 3.23 8.31
C HIS A 14 9.04 3.53 6.84
N LYS A 15 9.62 4.70 6.54
CA LYS A 15 10.06 5.06 5.19
C LYS A 15 11.10 4.08 4.66
N LEU A 16 12.07 3.70 5.48
CA LEU A 16 13.10 2.72 5.11
C LEU A 16 12.49 1.36 4.79
N ARG A 17 11.49 0.92 5.57
CA ARG A 17 10.76 -0.33 5.31
C ARG A 17 10.02 -0.31 3.97
N LEU A 18 9.33 0.78 3.64
CA LEU A 18 8.65 0.95 2.34
C LEU A 18 9.63 0.88 1.16
N GLN A 19 10.82 1.46 1.33
CA GLN A 19 11.85 1.50 0.29
C GLN A 19 12.62 0.18 0.18
N GLY A 20 12.73 -0.59 1.27
CA GLY A 20 13.52 -1.82 1.36
C GLY A 20 12.75 -3.12 1.12
N SER A 21 11.42 -3.10 1.03
CA SER A 21 10.57 -4.31 1.06
C SER A 21 10.62 -5.23 -0.18
N GLY A 22 11.53 -5.00 -1.12
CA GLY A 22 11.53 -5.68 -2.42
C GLY A 22 10.24 -5.45 -3.22
N SER A 23 10.19 -6.03 -4.42
CA SER A 23 8.98 -6.04 -5.25
C SER A 23 8.36 -7.42 -5.30
N ILE A 24 7.03 -7.43 -5.32
CA ILE A 24 6.20 -8.62 -5.56
C ILE A 24 5.70 -8.60 -6.99
N THR A 25 5.37 -9.78 -7.52
CA THR A 25 4.73 -9.92 -8.84
C THR A 25 3.37 -10.56 -8.66
N LEU A 26 2.32 -9.91 -9.17
CA LEU A 26 0.96 -10.43 -9.12
C LEU A 26 0.70 -11.31 -10.35
N ALA A 27 0.65 -12.63 -10.14
CA ALA A 27 0.65 -13.63 -11.23
C ALA A 27 -0.47 -13.46 -12.28
N TYR A 28 -1.67 -13.06 -11.86
CA TYR A 28 -2.83 -12.92 -12.74
C TYR A 28 -2.73 -11.72 -13.70
N CYS A 29 -1.70 -10.90 -13.56
CA CYS A 29 -1.61 -9.58 -14.16
C CYS A 29 -0.19 -9.21 -14.60
N SER A 30 0.82 -10.00 -14.20
CA SER A 30 2.24 -9.74 -14.44
C SER A 30 2.72 -8.35 -14.01
N ALA A 31 1.95 -7.66 -13.15
CA ALA A 31 2.31 -6.37 -12.60
C ALA A 31 3.22 -6.55 -11.39
N SER A 32 4.24 -5.69 -11.31
CA SER A 32 5.11 -5.61 -10.15
C SER A 32 4.69 -4.45 -9.25
N ALA A 33 4.72 -4.66 -7.94
CA ALA A 33 4.44 -3.63 -6.95
C ALA A 33 5.37 -3.81 -5.74
N PRO A 34 5.53 -2.79 -4.87
CA PRO A 34 6.23 -2.94 -3.61
C PRO A 34 5.60 -4.02 -2.72
N GLY A 35 6.45 -4.80 -2.04
CA GLY A 35 6.03 -5.80 -1.06
C GLY A 35 5.43 -5.21 0.22
N MET A 36 5.75 -3.95 0.54
CA MET A 36 5.09 -3.19 1.61
C MET A 36 4.50 -1.89 1.06
N ARG A 37 3.36 -1.50 1.62
CA ARG A 37 2.70 -0.22 1.34
C ARG A 37 2.10 0.38 2.61
N ALA A 38 2.01 1.70 2.66
CA ALA A 38 1.28 2.39 3.70
C ALA A 38 -0.19 2.53 3.28
N CYS A 39 -1.13 2.32 4.20
CA CYS A 39 -2.54 2.58 3.94
C CYS A 39 -2.73 4.02 3.46
N PRO A 40 -3.37 4.26 2.30
CA PRO A 40 -3.53 5.60 1.76
C PRO A 40 -4.42 6.51 2.63
N ARG A 41 -5.18 5.92 3.58
CA ARG A 41 -6.09 6.65 4.47
C ARG A 41 -5.53 6.88 5.88
N CYS A 42 -4.90 5.90 6.51
CA CYS A 42 -4.48 6.02 7.91
C CYS A 42 -2.98 5.80 8.11
N GLY A 43 -2.23 5.59 7.03
CA GLY A 43 -0.78 5.53 7.07
C GLY A 43 -0.15 4.26 7.67
N VAL A 44 -0.95 3.35 8.25
CA VAL A 44 -0.41 2.10 8.80
C VAL A 44 0.35 1.32 7.73
N LEU A 45 1.53 0.83 8.08
CA LEU A 45 2.32 -0.03 7.22
C LEU A 45 1.69 -1.40 7.10
N ILE A 46 1.66 -1.90 5.87
CA ILE A 46 1.07 -3.17 5.52
C ILE A 46 2.09 -3.91 4.67
N GLU A 47 2.29 -5.18 4.97
CA GLU A 47 3.03 -6.12 4.12
C GLU A 47 2.03 -6.89 3.25
N TYR A 48 2.40 -7.10 1.99
CA TYR A 48 1.57 -7.85 1.06
C TYR A 48 1.62 -9.34 1.40
N GLY A 49 0.59 -9.82 2.07
CA GLY A 49 0.37 -11.25 2.32
C GLY A 49 -0.62 -11.92 1.37
N GLY A 50 -1.11 -11.21 0.34
CA GLY A 50 -2.31 -11.59 -0.42
C GLY A 50 -2.06 -12.30 -1.75
N ALA A 51 -3.09 -12.97 -2.26
CA ALA A 51 -3.14 -13.41 -3.66
C ALA A 51 -3.84 -12.39 -4.59
N CYS A 52 -4.44 -11.34 -4.02
CA CYS A 52 -5.28 -10.38 -4.72
C CYS A 52 -4.83 -8.93 -4.44
N LYS A 53 -4.97 -8.05 -5.43
CA LYS A 53 -4.71 -6.61 -5.26
C LYS A 53 -5.77 -5.86 -4.44
N HIS A 54 -6.97 -6.40 -4.22
CA HIS A 54 -8.02 -5.69 -3.50
C HIS A 54 -7.77 -5.80 -1.99
N PHE A 55 -7.21 -4.75 -1.41
CA PHE A 55 -6.77 -4.72 -0.03
C PHE A 55 -7.78 -4.01 0.86
N SER A 56 -7.99 -4.55 2.07
CA SER A 56 -8.79 -3.92 3.12
C SER A 56 -7.91 -3.66 4.33
N CYS A 57 -7.77 -2.39 4.72
CA CYS A 57 -6.97 -2.03 5.89
C CYS A 57 -7.63 -2.55 7.18
N ALA A 58 -6.88 -3.32 7.99
CA ALA A 58 -7.39 -3.85 9.25
C ALA A 58 -7.71 -2.77 10.30
N LEU A 59 -7.03 -1.61 10.26
CA LEU A 59 -7.24 -0.53 11.22
C LEU A 59 -8.41 0.39 10.87
N CYS A 60 -8.47 0.87 9.62
CA CYS A 60 -9.45 1.88 9.22
C CYS A 60 -10.50 1.39 8.21
N GLN A 61 -10.49 0.09 7.90
CA GLN A 61 -11.40 -0.59 6.95
C GLN A 61 -11.42 0.00 5.54
N HIS A 62 -10.43 0.83 5.21
CA HIS A 62 -10.32 1.42 3.89
C HIS A 62 -9.99 0.36 2.85
N ARG A 63 -10.78 0.32 1.77
CA ARG A 63 -10.63 -0.62 0.65
C ARG A 63 -9.96 0.06 -0.52
N PHE A 64 -8.81 -0.48 -0.93
CA PHE A 64 -7.97 0.11 -1.97
C PHE A 64 -7.23 -0.97 -2.78
N CYS A 65 -6.79 -0.60 -3.98
CA CYS A 65 -6.01 -1.46 -4.85
C CYS A 65 -4.53 -1.39 -4.47
N TRP A 66 -3.91 -2.53 -4.19
CA TRP A 66 -2.48 -2.64 -3.86
C TRP A 66 -1.57 -2.18 -5.01
N LEU A 67 -2.01 -2.31 -6.27
CA LEU A 67 -1.22 -1.84 -7.39
C LEU A 67 -1.20 -0.32 -7.43
N CYS A 68 -2.36 0.31 -7.57
CA CYS A 68 -2.45 1.75 -7.88
C CYS A 68 -2.76 2.66 -6.69
N LEU A 69 -2.96 2.09 -5.49
CA LEU A 69 -3.34 2.79 -4.26
C LEU A 69 -4.66 3.58 -4.29
N ARG A 70 -5.44 3.45 -5.38
CA ARG A 70 -6.76 4.05 -5.49
C ARG A 70 -7.81 3.26 -4.72
N THR A 71 -8.83 3.95 -4.27
CA THR A 71 -9.98 3.37 -3.57
C THR A 71 -10.81 2.47 -4.49
N GLU A 72 -11.59 1.56 -3.91
CA GLU A 72 -12.56 0.75 -4.66
C GLU A 72 -13.54 1.61 -5.47
N ALA A 73 -14.01 2.72 -4.91
CA ALA A 73 -14.92 3.65 -5.57
C ALA A 73 -14.30 4.39 -6.77
N GLN A 74 -12.99 4.35 -6.95
CA GLN A 74 -12.29 4.95 -8.11
C GLN A 74 -12.10 3.95 -9.26
N HIS A 75 -12.66 2.74 -9.15
CA HIS A 75 -12.60 1.72 -10.19
C HIS A 75 -13.96 1.55 -10.88
N THR A 76 -14.42 2.60 -11.55
CA THR A 76 -15.82 2.73 -12.02
C THR A 76 -15.98 2.62 -13.54
N ASP A 77 -14.90 2.68 -14.31
CA ASP A 77 -14.96 2.61 -15.77
C ASP A 77 -14.51 1.24 -16.31
N ALA A 78 -14.86 0.95 -17.57
CA ALA A 78 -14.54 -0.33 -18.20
C ALA A 78 -13.03 -0.60 -18.33
N SER A 79 -12.21 0.44 -18.42
CA SER A 79 -10.75 0.35 -18.54
C SER A 79 -10.03 0.28 -17.19
N HIS A 80 -10.76 0.51 -16.10
CA HIS A 80 -10.21 0.46 -14.75
C HIS A 80 -11.26 0.02 -13.72
N ASN A 81 -11.80 -1.19 -13.84
CA ASN A 81 -12.80 -1.73 -12.92
C ASN A 81 -12.20 -2.50 -11.73
N TRP A 82 -13.03 -2.82 -10.72
CA TRP A 82 -12.65 -3.58 -9.54
C TRP A 82 -12.66 -5.11 -9.76
N GLN A 83 -12.17 -5.58 -10.91
CA GLN A 83 -12.02 -7.01 -11.19
C GLN A 83 -10.58 -7.45 -10.97
N VAL A 84 -10.37 -8.65 -10.42
CA VAL A 84 -9.04 -9.18 -10.13
C VAL A 84 -8.18 -9.26 -11.40
N ALA A 85 -8.73 -9.81 -12.49
CA ALA A 85 -8.01 -10.02 -13.76
C ALA A 85 -7.58 -8.73 -14.48
N GLN A 86 -8.16 -7.58 -14.13
CA GLN A 86 -7.83 -6.31 -14.78
C GLN A 86 -6.62 -5.65 -14.15
N CYS A 87 -5.59 -5.35 -14.93
CA CYS A 87 -4.38 -4.71 -14.41
C CYS A 87 -4.55 -3.21 -14.24
N CYS A 88 -4.21 -2.71 -13.06
CA CYS A 88 -3.99 -1.28 -12.83
C CYS A 88 -2.52 -0.95 -13.03
N THR A 89 -2.21 0.25 -13.48
CA THR A 89 -0.84 0.77 -13.46
C THR A 89 -0.36 0.85 -12.00
N ALA A 90 0.78 0.23 -11.70
CA ALA A 90 1.35 0.25 -10.36
C ALA A 90 1.75 1.68 -9.96
N ALA A 91 1.32 2.10 -8.78
CA ALA A 91 1.76 3.33 -8.16
C ALA A 91 3.23 3.20 -7.71
N PRO A 92 4.02 4.28 -7.74
CA PRO A 92 5.38 4.29 -7.21
C PRO A 92 5.47 3.81 -5.74
N VAL A 93 6.70 3.50 -5.32
CA VAL A 93 7.00 3.30 -3.88
C VAL A 93 6.62 4.56 -3.12
N GLN A 94 5.88 4.39 -2.02
CA GLN A 94 5.55 5.50 -1.14
C GLN A 94 6.81 5.97 -0.41
N THR A 95 7.15 7.24 -0.56
CA THR A 95 8.30 7.88 0.11
C THR A 95 7.93 8.62 1.38
N VAL A 96 6.62 8.74 1.64
CA VAL A 96 6.00 9.40 2.78
C VAL A 96 4.77 8.60 3.22
N ILE A 97 4.47 8.60 4.52
CA ILE A 97 3.23 8.04 5.04
C ILE A 97 2.17 9.15 5.04
N PRO A 98 0.96 8.88 4.51
CA PRO A 98 -0.15 9.82 4.58
C PRO A 98 -0.54 10.12 6.03
N HIS A 99 -0.86 11.40 6.32
CA HIS A 99 -1.31 11.90 7.62
C HIS A 99 -0.25 11.90 8.74
N MET A 100 1.03 12.05 8.37
CA MET A 100 2.10 12.47 9.28
C MET A 100 2.18 13.99 9.40
#